data_AF-A0A947TGX5-F1
#
_entry.id   AF-A0A947TGX5-F1
#
_cell.length_a   1.000
_cell.length_b   1.000
_cell.length_c   1.000
_cell.angle_alpha   90.00
_cell.angle_beta   90.00
_cell.angle_gamma   90.00
#
_symmetry.space_group_name_H-M   'P 1'
#
loop_
_entity.id
_entity.type
_entity.pdbx_description
1 polymer ?
#
loop_
_entity_poly.entity_id
_entity_poly.type
_entity_poly.pdbx_seq_one_letter_code
_entity_poly.pdbx_strand_id
1 'polypeptide(L)'
;FLLNNFLYGLNFSLSFYQPCSYHCKNALKYNKNILEAVRKENPNYAAEIEKNLRFPLLIWFDALQDSDANDFFHKRIQLLFKGVVNNSSIYYKDVILYRKYPRCNDSFKENQLKEFLLGTHCLVSNDKITIFKRNKILKKLKINNKYHAVLVKFN
;
A
#
# COMPACT_ATOMS: atom_id res chain seq x y z
N PHE A 1 7.69 16.46 18.02
CA PHE A 1 7.35 15.03 18.11
C PHE A 1 6.03 14.82 17.40
N LEU A 2 6.04 14.23 16.20
CA LEU A 2 4.82 14.04 15.40
C LEU A 2 4.52 12.55 15.30
N LEU A 3 3.67 12.13 16.24
CA LEU A 3 2.91 10.88 16.29
C LEU A 3 1.64 10.99 15.41
N ASN A 4 0.99 9.83 15.20
CA ASN A 4 -0.41 9.58 14.79
C ASN A 4 -0.68 9.35 13.28
N ASN A 5 -1.55 8.44 12.84
CA ASN A 5 -2.40 7.48 13.57
C ASN A 5 -2.74 6.25 12.70
N PHE A 6 -2.77 5.13 13.41
CA PHE A 6 -2.94 3.77 12.93
C PHE A 6 -4.39 3.54 12.52
N LEU A 7 -4.58 2.60 11.61
CA LEU A 7 -5.89 2.05 11.32
C LEU A 7 -6.50 1.47 12.59
N TYR A 8 -7.75 1.83 12.82
CA TYR A 8 -8.59 1.28 13.86
C TYR A 8 -8.65 -0.25 13.74
N GLY A 9 -8.10 -0.97 14.72
CA GLY A 9 -8.31 -2.41 14.92
C GLY A 9 -7.07 -3.33 14.92
N LEU A 10 -5.91 -2.92 14.37
CA LEU A 10 -4.69 -3.74 14.38
C LEU A 10 -3.44 -2.85 14.56
N ASN A 11 -2.67 -3.10 15.62
CA ASN A 11 -1.72 -2.17 16.24
C ASN A 11 -0.44 -1.79 15.44
N PHE A 12 -0.28 -2.02 14.12
CA PHE A 12 1.02 -1.87 13.39
C PHE A 12 1.25 -0.47 12.75
N SER A 13 2.38 0.20 13.01
CA SER A 13 2.81 1.38 12.24
C SER A 13 4.29 1.70 12.41
N LEU A 14 4.85 2.10 11.28
CA LEU A 14 6.10 2.81 11.16
C LEU A 14 5.78 4.13 10.43
N SER A 15 6.53 5.19 10.72
CA SER A 15 6.19 6.55 10.32
C SER A 15 6.21 6.72 8.79
N PHE A 16 5.06 6.93 8.16
CA PHE A 16 4.97 7.24 6.73
C PHE A 16 3.90 8.30 6.45
N TYR A 17 4.34 9.56 6.34
CA TYR A 17 3.46 10.67 5.94
C TYR A 17 3.51 10.91 4.42
N GLN A 18 4.63 10.61 3.74
CA GLN A 18 4.84 10.93 2.31
C GLN A 18 5.54 9.79 1.54
N PRO A 19 5.37 9.64 0.21
CA PRO A 19 5.91 8.52 -0.55
C PRO A 19 7.43 8.58 -0.64
N CYS A 20 8.00 9.79 -0.58
CA CYS A 20 9.44 10.00 -0.48
C CYS A 20 10.03 9.38 0.81
N SER A 21 9.24 9.26 1.89
CA SER A 21 9.72 8.66 3.13
C SER A 21 9.89 7.14 3.06
N TYR A 22 9.32 6.47 2.06
CA TYR A 22 9.53 5.02 1.84
C TYR A 22 10.97 4.69 1.42
N HIS A 23 11.65 5.63 0.75
CA HIS A 23 13.04 5.46 0.29
C HIS A 23 14.04 6.37 1.03
N CYS A 24 13.56 7.19 1.97
CA CYS A 24 14.41 8.07 2.76
C CYS A 24 15.22 7.26 3.78
N LYS A 25 16.55 7.28 3.65
CA LYS A 25 17.48 6.56 4.54
C LYS A 25 17.27 6.88 6.02
N ASN A 26 17.02 8.15 6.34
CA ASN A 26 16.80 8.59 7.73
C ASN A 26 15.48 8.06 8.30
N ALA A 27 14.41 8.06 7.50
CA ALA A 27 13.12 7.49 7.90
C ALA A 27 13.24 5.98 8.11
N LEU A 28 13.93 5.27 7.21
CA LEU A 28 14.20 3.84 7.35
C LEU A 28 14.99 3.52 8.62
N LYS A 29 16.03 4.30 8.94
CA LYS A 29 16.80 4.15 10.18
C LYS A 29 15.93 4.36 11.41
N TYR A 30 15.11 5.42 11.42
CA TYR A 30 14.21 5.71 12.54
C TYR A 30 13.18 4.58 12.74
N ASN A 31 12.60 4.10 11.65
CA ASN A 31 11.65 2.99 11.67
C ASN A 31 12.28 1.69 12.19
N LYS A 32 13.54 1.40 11.82
CA LYS A 32 14.28 0.26 12.37
C LYS A 32 14.47 0.37 13.88
N ASN A 33 14.84 1.55 14.37
CA ASN A 33 15.01 1.77 15.82
C ASN A 33 13.69 1.59 16.58
N ILE A 34 12.56 2.05 16.02
CA ILE A 34 11.23 1.81 16.60
C ILE A 34 10.95 0.31 16.66
N LEU A 35 11.15 -0.42 15.56
CA LEU A 35 10.90 -1.86 15.52
C LEU A 35 11.78 -2.62 16.53
N GLU A 36 13.03 -2.21 16.71
CA GLU A 36 13.92 -2.79 17.73
C GLU A 36 13.45 -2.50 19.16
N ALA A 37 12.92 -1.30 19.44
CA ALA A 37 12.31 -0.98 20.73
C ALA A 37 11.07 -1.84 20.99
N VAL A 38 10.17 -1.95 20.00
CA VAL A 38 8.99 -2.82 20.09
C VAL A 38 9.37 -4.28 20.28
N ARG A 39 10.43 -4.77 19.62
CA ARG A 39 10.91 -6.15 19.78
C ARG A 39 11.39 -6.43 21.20
N LYS A 40 11.98 -5.44 21.89
CA LYS A 40 12.38 -5.59 23.29
C LYS A 40 11.19 -5.64 24.23
N GLU A 41 10.16 -4.84 23.97
CA GLU A 41 8.96 -4.77 24.82
C GLU A 41 7.97 -5.90 24.57
N ASN A 42 7.74 -6.27 23.31
CA ASN A 42 6.79 -7.30 22.92
C ASN A 42 7.26 -8.05 21.64
N PRO A 43 8.04 -9.13 21.80
CA PRO A 43 8.61 -9.89 20.69
C PRO A 43 7.57 -10.51 19.75
N ASN A 44 6.46 -11.03 20.30
CA ASN A 44 5.40 -11.63 19.50
C ASN A 44 4.75 -10.58 18.60
N TYR A 45 4.48 -9.41 19.17
CA TYR A 45 3.94 -8.30 18.45
C TYR A 45 4.90 -7.77 17.37
N ALA A 46 6.21 -7.68 17.69
CA ALA A 46 7.26 -7.38 16.71
C ALA A 46 7.26 -8.36 15.52
N ALA A 47 7.17 -9.67 15.79
CA ALA A 47 7.14 -10.71 14.77
C ALA A 47 5.91 -10.58 13.85
N GLU A 48 4.75 -10.19 14.38
CA GLU A 48 3.58 -9.90 13.56
C GLU A 48 3.78 -8.66 12.66
N ILE A 49 4.46 -7.61 13.16
CA ILE A 49 4.80 -6.43 12.33
C ILE A 49 5.66 -6.90 11.16
N GLU A 50 6.74 -7.63 11.46
CA GLU A 50 7.70 -8.10 10.47
C GLU A 50 7.05 -9.03 9.43
N LYS A 51 6.17 -9.92 9.89
CA LYS A 51 5.39 -10.78 8.99
C LYS A 51 4.55 -9.96 8.02
N ASN A 52 3.88 -8.91 8.51
CA ASN A 52 3.01 -8.07 7.69
C ASN A 52 3.78 -7.13 6.75
N LEU A 53 4.95 -6.63 7.18
CA LEU A 53 5.82 -5.80 6.34
C LEU A 53 6.33 -6.57 5.11
N ARG A 54 6.48 -7.89 5.18
CA ARG A 54 6.90 -8.70 4.02
C ARG A 54 5.91 -8.70 2.86
N PHE A 55 4.65 -8.32 3.11
CA PHE A 55 3.63 -8.34 2.07
C PHE A 55 3.72 -7.10 1.17
N PRO A 56 3.63 -7.26 -0.16
CA PRO A 56 3.60 -6.14 -1.07
C PRO A 56 2.40 -5.25 -0.81
N LEU A 57 2.63 -3.93 -0.83
CA LEU A 57 1.58 -2.94 -0.65
C LEU A 57 1.42 -2.11 -1.92
N LEU A 58 0.20 -2.07 -2.47
CA LEU A 58 -0.16 -1.11 -3.50
C LEU A 58 -0.88 0.06 -2.85
N ILE A 59 -0.35 1.26 -3.04
CA ILE A 59 -0.99 2.50 -2.61
C ILE A 59 -1.59 3.16 -3.84
N TRP A 60 -2.92 3.23 -3.88
CA TRP A 60 -3.67 3.93 -4.91
C TRP A 60 -4.07 5.29 -4.41
N PHE A 61 -3.67 6.34 -5.11
CA PHE A 61 -4.01 7.71 -4.78
C PHE A 61 -4.97 8.29 -5.81
N ASP A 62 -5.94 9.07 -5.32
CA ASP A 62 -6.84 9.88 -6.11
C ASP A 62 -6.34 11.34 -6.11
N ALA A 63 -5.53 11.68 -7.10
CA ALA A 63 -5.14 13.06 -7.41
C ALA A 63 -6.29 13.74 -8.16
N LEU A 64 -7.36 14.11 -7.46
CA LEU A 64 -8.21 15.16 -8.01
C LEU A 64 -7.40 16.44 -8.14
N GLN A 65 -7.69 17.23 -9.17
CA GLN A 65 -7.06 18.51 -9.51
C GLN A 65 -7.30 19.62 -8.45
N ASP A 66 -7.52 19.27 -7.19
CA ASP A 66 -7.60 20.26 -6.12
C ASP A 66 -6.19 20.71 -5.75
N SER A 67 -6.02 22.02 -5.76
CA SER A 67 -4.77 22.80 -5.71
C SER A 67 -3.93 22.66 -4.43
N ASP A 68 -4.22 21.68 -3.57
CA ASP A 68 -3.57 21.56 -2.26
C ASP A 68 -2.84 20.22 -2.14
N ALA A 69 -1.51 20.27 -2.32
CA ALA A 69 -0.63 19.09 -2.28
C ALA A 69 -0.72 18.29 -0.97
N ASN A 70 -1.22 18.91 0.10
CA ASN A 70 -1.45 18.26 1.39
C ASN A 70 -2.69 17.35 1.40
N ASP A 71 -3.70 17.60 0.56
CA ASP A 71 -4.97 16.85 0.59
C ASP A 71 -4.87 15.51 -0.17
N PHE A 72 -3.94 15.39 -1.13
CA PHE A 72 -3.69 14.15 -1.89
C PHE A 72 -3.43 12.93 -1.00
N PHE A 73 -2.78 13.13 0.16
CA PHE A 73 -2.55 12.05 1.11
C PHE A 73 -3.84 11.52 1.69
N HIS A 74 -4.81 12.37 2.00
CA HIS A 74 -6.07 11.95 2.59
C HIS A 74 -6.98 11.23 1.58
N LYS A 75 -6.62 11.24 0.29
CA LYS A 75 -7.34 10.62 -0.83
C LYS A 75 -6.65 9.34 -1.33
N ARG A 76 -6.40 8.37 -0.44
CA ARG A 76 -5.70 7.12 -0.79
C ARG A 76 -6.37 5.85 -0.28
N ILE A 77 -6.10 4.75 -1.00
CA ILE A 77 -6.41 3.38 -0.62
C ILE A 77 -5.12 2.57 -0.61
N GLN A 78 -5.06 1.61 0.32
CA GLN A 78 -3.95 0.70 0.49
C GLN A 78 -4.44 -0.73 0.35
N LEU A 79 -3.89 -1.46 -0.62
CA LEU A 79 -4.14 -2.88 -0.83
C LEU A 79 -2.90 -3.66 -0.43
N LEU A 80 -3.07 -4.61 0.49
CA LEU A 80 -2.02 -5.51 0.96
C LEU A 80 -2.18 -6.85 0.24
N PHE A 81 -1.12 -7.32 -0.41
CA PHE A 81 -1.15 -8.56 -1.17
C PHE A 81 -0.47 -9.68 -0.36
N LYS A 82 -1.19 -10.78 -0.09
CA LYS A 82 -0.56 -11.99 0.45
C LYS A 82 0.17 -12.71 -0.68
N GLY A 83 1.33 -12.19 -1.04
CA GLY A 83 2.03 -12.53 -2.27
C GLY A 83 3.49 -12.12 -2.27
N VAL A 84 4.09 -12.23 -3.45
CA VAL A 84 5.49 -11.88 -3.70
C VAL A 84 5.58 -10.94 -4.88
N VAL A 85 6.54 -10.01 -4.83
CA VAL A 85 6.91 -9.19 -5.98
C VAL A 85 8.00 -9.89 -6.77
N ASN A 86 7.79 -10.03 -8.08
CA ASN A 86 8.82 -10.40 -9.06
C ASN A 86 8.87 -9.29 -10.12
N ASN A 87 9.96 -8.50 -10.10
CA ASN A 87 10.08 -7.27 -10.89
C ASN A 87 8.89 -6.32 -10.65
N SER A 88 8.12 -6.02 -11.69
CA SER A 88 6.93 -5.16 -11.65
C SER A 88 5.63 -5.95 -11.43
N SER A 89 5.71 -7.27 -11.26
CA SER A 89 4.56 -8.14 -11.09
C SER A 89 4.37 -8.55 -9.64
N ILE A 90 3.14 -8.45 -9.14
CA ILE A 90 2.74 -8.98 -7.83
C ILE A 90 1.97 -10.27 -8.08
N TYR A 91 2.49 -11.39 -7.59
CA TYR A 91 1.82 -12.69 -7.60
C TYR A 91 1.25 -12.95 -6.21
N TYR A 92 -0.05 -13.21 -6.11
CA TYR A 92 -0.72 -13.23 -4.81
C TYR A 92 -1.82 -14.29 -4.74
N LYS A 93 -2.04 -14.79 -3.52
CA LYS A 93 -3.14 -15.73 -3.22
C LYS A 93 -4.40 -15.02 -2.74
N ASP A 94 -4.22 -13.83 -2.18
CA ASP A 94 -5.26 -13.05 -1.52
C ASP A 94 -4.87 -11.57 -1.49
N VAL A 95 -5.87 -10.69 -1.43
CA VAL A 95 -5.69 -9.24 -1.30
C VAL A 95 -6.59 -8.72 -0.19
N ILE A 96 -6.03 -7.87 0.66
CA ILE A 96 -6.75 -7.22 1.76
C ILE A 96 -6.84 -5.73 1.45
N LEU A 97 -8.05 -5.18 1.53
CA LEU A 97 -8.21 -3.72 1.66
C LEU A 97 -7.70 -3.31 3.03
N TYR A 98 -6.43 -2.90 3.09
CA TYR A 98 -5.76 -2.57 4.34
C TYR A 98 -6.25 -1.23 4.89
N ARG A 99 -6.36 -0.20 4.03
CA ARG A 99 -6.85 1.13 4.42
C ARG A 99 -7.65 1.78 3.32
N LYS A 100 -8.76 2.41 3.68
CA LYS A 100 -9.41 3.46 2.89
C LYS A 100 -9.40 4.74 3.74
N TYR A 101 -8.77 5.80 3.25
CA TYR A 101 -8.78 7.08 3.96
C TYR A 101 -10.12 7.82 3.74
N PRO A 102 -10.60 8.61 4.72
CA PRO A 102 -11.95 9.17 4.71
C PRO A 102 -12.28 10.07 3.51
N ARG A 103 -11.27 10.71 2.90
CA ARG A 103 -11.45 11.62 1.76
C ARG A 103 -11.17 10.97 0.41
N CYS A 104 -10.88 9.66 0.38
CA CYS A 104 -10.81 8.96 -0.89
C CYS A 104 -12.21 8.96 -1.51
N ASN A 105 -12.40 9.76 -2.56
CA ASN A 105 -13.63 9.75 -3.34
C ASN A 105 -13.89 8.33 -3.89
N ASP A 106 -15.11 8.05 -4.34
CA ASP A 106 -15.54 6.77 -4.93
C ASP A 106 -14.81 6.40 -6.26
N SER A 107 -13.68 7.05 -6.55
CA SER A 107 -12.84 6.76 -7.71
C SER A 107 -12.31 5.32 -7.70
N PHE A 108 -12.01 4.79 -6.52
CA PHE A 108 -11.83 3.35 -6.34
C PHE A 108 -13.16 2.67 -6.12
N LYS A 109 -13.84 2.39 -7.23
CA LYS A 109 -15.15 1.72 -7.23
C LYS A 109 -15.00 0.34 -6.61
N GLU A 110 -16.00 -0.13 -5.86
CA GLU A 110 -16.03 -1.51 -5.31
C GLU A 110 -15.71 -2.57 -6.36
N ASN A 111 -16.13 -2.34 -7.60
CA ASN A 111 -15.84 -3.23 -8.72
C ASN A 111 -14.35 -3.36 -9.01
N GLN A 112 -13.52 -2.34 -8.75
CA GLN A 112 -12.05 -2.46 -8.88
C GLN A 112 -11.47 -3.38 -7.81
N LEU A 113 -11.94 -3.32 -6.55
CA LEU A 113 -11.52 -4.26 -5.50
C LEU A 113 -11.89 -5.71 -5.89
N LYS A 114 -13.09 -5.91 -6.44
CA LYS A 114 -13.55 -7.22 -6.92
C LYS A 114 -12.60 -7.80 -7.98
N GLU A 115 -12.08 -6.98 -8.89
CA GLU A 115 -11.10 -7.44 -9.87
C GLU A 115 -9.80 -7.92 -9.21
N PHE A 116 -9.28 -7.19 -8.21
CA PHE A 116 -8.09 -7.63 -7.49
C PHE A 116 -8.33 -8.93 -6.72
N LEU A 117 -9.50 -9.09 -6.07
CA LEU A 117 -9.89 -10.30 -5.34
C LEU A 117 -10.04 -11.53 -6.26
N LEU A 118 -10.47 -11.34 -7.51
CA LEU A 118 -10.60 -12.41 -8.50
C LEU A 118 -9.29 -12.73 -9.25
N GLY A 119 -8.35 -11.78 -9.24
CA GLY A 119 -7.04 -11.90 -9.87
C GLY A 119 -6.11 -12.84 -9.14
N THR A 120 -5.11 -13.33 -9.86
CA THR A 120 -4.02 -14.17 -9.34
C THR A 120 -2.68 -13.43 -9.35
N HIS A 121 -2.55 -12.43 -10.22
CA HIS A 121 -1.38 -11.55 -10.26
C HIS A 121 -1.74 -10.23 -10.93
N CYS A 122 -0.94 -9.20 -10.70
CA CYS A 122 -1.05 -7.94 -11.42
C CYS A 122 0.33 -7.41 -11.83
N LEU A 123 0.40 -6.76 -12.99
CA LEU A 123 1.57 -6.05 -13.48
C LEU A 123 1.36 -4.56 -13.22
N VAL A 124 2.28 -3.95 -12.48
CA VAL A 124 2.27 -2.51 -12.17
C VAL A 124 3.30 -1.81 -13.04
N SER A 125 2.83 -0.95 -13.94
CA SER A 125 3.67 -0.11 -14.80
C SER A 125 3.37 1.37 -14.54
N ASN A 126 4.15 2.28 -15.13
CA ASN A 126 4.00 3.71 -14.88
C ASN A 126 2.65 4.28 -15.36
N ASP A 127 2.06 3.70 -16.41
CA ASP A 127 0.84 4.20 -17.06
C ASP A 127 -0.40 3.34 -16.77
N LYS A 128 -0.23 2.14 -16.20
CA LYS A 128 -1.34 1.22 -15.92
C LYS A 128 -1.02 0.14 -14.90
N ILE A 129 -2.08 -0.42 -14.33
CA ILE A 129 -2.08 -1.72 -13.66
C ILE A 129 -2.88 -2.70 -14.51
N THR A 130 -2.30 -3.85 -14.82
CA THR A 130 -3.01 -4.94 -15.50
C THR A 130 -3.23 -6.08 -14.51
N ILE A 131 -4.48 -6.45 -14.27
CA ILE A 131 -4.88 -7.54 -13.38
C ILE A 131 -5.15 -8.77 -14.25
N PHE A 132 -4.60 -9.90 -13.83
CA PHE A 132 -4.71 -11.17 -14.53
C PHE A 132 -5.36 -12.22 -13.65
N LYS A 133 -6.19 -13.06 -14.26
CA LYS A 133 -6.64 -14.32 -13.66
C LYS A 133 -6.05 -15.46 -14.47
N ARG A 134 -5.11 -16.19 -13.88
CA ARG A 134 -4.21 -17.11 -14.59
C ARG A 134 -3.49 -16.33 -15.71
N ASN A 135 -3.60 -16.76 -16.97
CA ASN A 135 -2.94 -16.12 -18.11
C ASN A 135 -3.88 -15.18 -18.92
N LYS A 136 -5.06 -14.87 -18.39
CA LYS A 136 -6.04 -13.98 -19.06
C LYS A 136 -6.09 -12.63 -18.37
N ILE A 137 -6.14 -11.57 -19.16
CA ILE A 137 -6.35 -10.20 -18.66
C ILE A 137 -7.78 -10.09 -18.15
N LEU A 138 -7.91 -9.76 -16.87
CA LEU A 138 -9.18 -9.50 -16.21
C LEU A 138 -9.55 -8.02 -16.35
N LYS A 139 -8.59 -7.13 -16.04
CA LYS A 139 -8.79 -5.68 -16.08
C LYS A 139 -7.50 -4.92 -16.39
N LYS A 140 -7.64 -3.79 -17.07
CA LYS A 140 -6.61 -2.75 -17.19
C LYS A 140 -7.11 -1.50 -16.48
N LEU A 141 -6.35 -0.98 -15.53
CA LEU A 141 -6.59 0.28 -14.82
C LEU A 141 -5.56 1.29 -15.30
N LYS A 142 -6.00 2.45 -15.81
CA LYS A 142 -5.09 3.50 -16.27
C LYS A 142 -4.58 4.31 -15.07
N ILE A 143 -3.27 4.50 -15.00
CA ILE A 143 -2.59 5.43 -14.11
C ILE A 143 -2.34 6.69 -14.93
N ASN A 144 -2.78 7.85 -14.44
CA ASN A 144 -2.63 9.13 -15.12
C ASN A 144 -2.38 10.22 -14.08
N ASN A 145 -2.27 11.48 -14.48
CA ASN A 145 -2.09 12.61 -13.55
C ASN A 145 -3.19 12.71 -12.48
N LYS A 146 -4.32 12.00 -12.66
CA LYS A 146 -5.42 11.92 -11.70
C LYS A 146 -5.31 10.71 -10.76
N TYR A 147 -4.62 9.65 -11.14
CA TYR A 147 -4.48 8.44 -10.33
C TYR A 147 -3.04 7.98 -10.32
N HIS A 148 -2.44 7.93 -9.14
CA HIS A 148 -1.09 7.42 -8.95
C HIS A 148 -1.15 6.08 -8.22
N ALA A 149 -0.33 5.12 -8.66
CA ALA A 149 -0.17 3.85 -7.96
C ALA A 149 1.31 3.62 -7.63
N VAL A 150 1.60 3.31 -6.38
CA VAL A 150 2.95 3.02 -5.91
C VAL A 150 2.98 1.62 -5.32
N LEU A 151 3.86 0.77 -5.84
CA LEU A 151 4.16 -0.53 -5.26
C LEU A 151 5.29 -0.37 -4.25
N VAL A 152 5.00 -0.63 -2.98
CA VAL A 152 5.97 -0.64 -1.89
C VAL A 152 6.31 -2.08 -1.55
N LYS A 153 7.61 -2.38 -1.59
CA LYS A 153 8.19 -3.63 -1.08
C LYS A 153 9.05 -3.27 0.12
N PHE A 154 8.75 -3.86 1.27
CA PHE A 154 9.66 -3.80 2.41
C PHE A 154 10.62 -4.99 2.28
N ASN A 155 11.92 -4.70 2.28
CA ASN A 155 12.98 -5.70 2.26
C ASN A 155 13.35 -6.12 3.69
#